data_AF-A0A0H3J5Q1-F1
#
_entry.id   AF-A0A0H3J5Q1-F1
#
_cell.length_a   1.000
_cell.length_b   1.000
_cell.length_c   1.000
_cell.angle_alpha   90.00
_cell.angle_beta   90.00
_cell.angle_gamma   90.00
#
_symmetry.space_group_name_H-M   'P 1'
#
loop_
_entity.id
_entity.type
_entity.pdbx_description
1 polymer ?
#
loop_
_entity_poly.entity_id
_entity_poly.type
_entity_poly.pdbx_seq_one_letter_code
_entity_poly.pdbx_strand_id
1 'polypeptide(L)'
;MNHLITSTEIGTIKAFKNIPGLIYENLSDNVITFTNNKKSIDNENYCILSTDDNENIYIGVLKDSTVTKILYGSREADISKWYSIDIETPVNKDNIIMSKENLYIKYPENSYILNKQNNKKTIYKGNFLAITSSEVLSLENGKLQRTKLN
;
A
#
# COMPACT_ATOMS: atom_id res chain seq x y z
N MET A 1 27.29 5.09 4.01
CA MET A 1 27.70 4.98 2.60
C MET A 1 26.46 5.29 1.78
N ASN A 2 26.41 6.44 1.09
CA ASN A 2 25.24 6.77 0.25
C ASN A 2 25.29 5.86 -0.97
N HIS A 3 24.36 4.92 -1.08
CA HIS A 3 24.18 4.17 -2.32
C HIS A 3 23.68 5.15 -3.39
N LEU A 4 24.44 5.28 -4.47
CA LEU A 4 23.98 6.02 -5.65
C LEU A 4 22.73 5.31 -6.16
N ILE A 5 21.64 6.05 -6.34
CA ILE A 5 20.44 5.57 -6.99
C ILE A 5 20.76 5.48 -8.48
N THR A 6 20.91 4.25 -8.99
CA THR A 6 21.33 3.99 -10.38
C THR A 6 20.19 3.58 -11.29
N SER A 7 19.00 3.35 -10.74
CA SER A 7 17.84 2.94 -11.52
C SER A 7 17.36 4.05 -12.45
N THR A 8 17.00 3.67 -13.67
CA THR A 8 16.52 4.59 -14.72
C THR A 8 15.00 4.49 -14.93
N GLU A 9 14.37 3.46 -14.38
CA GLU A 9 12.92 3.24 -14.42
C GLU A 9 12.41 2.93 -13.01
N ILE A 10 11.70 3.91 -12.42
CA ILE A 10 11.20 3.84 -11.05
C ILE A 10 9.70 3.63 -11.07
N GLY A 11 9.23 2.62 -10.36
CA GLY A 11 7.81 2.40 -10.07
C GLY A 11 7.36 3.18 -8.84
N THR A 12 6.69 2.48 -7.93
CA THR A 12 6.24 3.03 -6.65
C THR A 12 7.44 3.41 -5.78
N ILE A 13 7.39 4.57 -5.13
CA ILE A 13 8.40 5.02 -4.16
C ILE A 13 7.71 5.49 -2.88
N LYS A 14 8.29 5.16 -1.73
CA LYS A 14 7.82 5.61 -0.40
C LYS A 14 9.00 6.07 0.44
N ALA A 15 8.75 7.09 1.25
CA ALA A 15 9.68 7.54 2.28
C ALA A 15 9.31 6.92 3.62
N PHE A 16 10.34 6.68 4.42
CA PHE A 16 10.17 6.38 5.84
C PHE A 16 9.93 7.68 6.61
N LYS A 17 9.06 7.66 7.62
CA LYS A 17 8.58 8.89 8.26
C LYS A 17 9.58 9.42 9.29
N ASN A 18 10.11 8.54 10.11
CA ASN A 18 10.93 8.89 11.28
C ASN A 18 12.40 8.54 11.10
N ILE A 19 12.75 7.79 10.05
CA ILE A 19 14.14 7.42 9.75
C ILE A 19 14.52 7.86 8.33
N PRO A 20 15.76 8.31 8.10
CA PRO A 20 16.21 8.57 6.74
C PRO A 20 16.09 7.31 5.88
N GLY A 21 15.70 7.52 4.62
CA GLY A 21 15.72 6.50 3.57
C GLY A 21 14.42 6.40 2.80
N LEU A 22 14.49 5.71 1.66
CA LEU A 22 13.37 5.42 0.79
C LEU A 22 13.32 3.91 0.51
N ILE A 23 12.14 3.43 0.16
CA ILE A 23 11.92 2.14 -0.50
C ILE A 23 11.29 2.42 -1.86
N TYR A 24 11.79 1.78 -2.91
CA TYR A 24 11.28 2.00 -4.27
C TYR A 24 11.35 0.74 -5.13
N GLU A 25 10.45 0.65 -6.10
CA GLU A 25 10.45 -0.35 -7.16
C GLU A 25 11.45 0.10 -8.24
N ASN A 26 12.57 -0.60 -8.37
CA ASN A 26 13.51 -0.50 -9.48
C ASN A 26 13.02 -1.44 -10.59
N LEU A 27 12.38 -0.88 -11.61
CA LEU A 27 11.80 -1.66 -12.71
C LEU A 27 12.87 -2.14 -13.69
N SER A 28 14.01 -1.44 -13.80
CA SER A 28 15.12 -1.87 -14.67
C SER A 28 15.70 -3.22 -14.25
N ASP A 29 15.75 -3.48 -12.94
CA ASP A 29 16.31 -4.71 -12.36
C ASP A 29 15.23 -5.64 -11.76
N ASN A 30 13.95 -5.31 -11.92
CA ASN A 30 12.81 -5.99 -11.30
C ASN A 30 13.00 -6.27 -9.80
N VAL A 31 13.45 -5.27 -9.03
CA VAL A 31 13.61 -5.38 -7.57
C VAL A 31 13.06 -4.20 -6.81
N ILE A 32 12.53 -4.44 -5.62
CA ILE A 32 12.26 -3.41 -4.61
C ILE A 32 13.54 -3.19 -3.81
N THR A 33 14.02 -1.95 -3.80
CA THR A 33 15.29 -1.54 -3.20
C THR A 33 15.08 -0.55 -2.07
N PHE A 34 15.96 -0.59 -1.06
CA PHE A 34 16.03 0.42 -0.01
C PHE A 34 17.30 1.26 -0.20
N THR A 35 17.21 2.57 0.00
CA THR A 35 18.39 3.45 -0.15
C THR A 35 19.44 3.25 0.95
N ASN A 36 19.02 2.75 2.11
CA ASN A 36 19.81 2.74 3.34
C ASN A 36 20.18 1.33 3.83
N ASN A 37 19.82 0.29 3.08
CA ASN A 37 20.28 -1.07 3.32
C ASN A 37 20.66 -1.74 1.98
N LYS A 38 21.39 -2.86 2.02
CA LYS A 38 21.73 -3.65 0.83
C LYS A 38 20.71 -4.73 0.50
N LYS A 39 19.52 -4.66 1.10
CA LYS A 39 18.46 -5.64 0.91
C LYS A 39 17.70 -5.29 -0.36
N SER A 40 17.31 -6.30 -1.10
CA SER A 40 16.35 -6.18 -2.18
C SER A 40 15.26 -7.24 -2.00
N ILE A 41 14.11 -6.97 -2.58
CA ILE A 41 12.99 -7.90 -2.70
C ILE A 41 12.71 -8.03 -4.19
N ASP A 42 12.38 -9.23 -4.66
CA ASP A 42 11.91 -9.43 -6.03
C ASP A 42 10.66 -8.55 -6.30
N ASN A 43 10.57 -7.93 -7.48
CA ASN A 43 9.44 -7.10 -7.90
C ASN A 43 8.54 -7.79 -8.95
N GLU A 44 8.90 -8.98 -9.44
CA GLU A 44 8.02 -9.76 -10.31
C GLU A 44 6.80 -10.28 -9.54
N ASN A 45 7.03 -10.74 -8.32
CA ASN A 45 5.99 -11.31 -7.46
C ASN A 45 5.45 -10.33 -6.41
N TYR A 46 6.05 -9.15 -6.27
CA TYR A 46 5.70 -8.20 -5.23
C TYR A 46 5.61 -6.78 -5.74
N CYS A 47 4.79 -5.94 -5.10
CA CYS A 47 4.77 -4.49 -5.33
C CYS A 47 4.71 -3.74 -3.99
N ILE A 48 5.21 -2.51 -3.95
CA ILE A 48 5.08 -1.64 -2.78
C ILE A 48 3.66 -1.09 -2.70
N LEU A 49 3.07 -1.14 -1.51
CA LEU A 49 1.77 -0.55 -1.22
C LEU A 49 1.93 0.72 -0.37
N SER A 50 2.59 0.61 0.79
CA SER A 50 2.81 1.74 1.70
C SER A 50 3.89 1.48 2.73
N THR A 51 4.21 2.51 3.51
CA THR A 51 4.92 2.46 4.79
C THR A 51 4.03 3.04 5.89
N ASP A 52 4.18 2.60 7.14
CA ASP A 52 3.46 3.16 8.30
C ASP A 52 4.35 3.96 9.26
N ASP A 53 3.73 4.55 10.28
CA ASP A 53 4.39 5.37 11.30
C ASP A 53 5.37 4.57 12.18
N ASN A 54 5.28 3.24 12.18
CA ASN A 54 6.21 2.33 12.88
C ASN A 54 7.30 1.79 11.94
N GLU A 55 7.44 2.38 10.75
CA GLU A 55 8.39 2.00 9.70
C GLU A 55 8.19 0.57 9.15
N ASN A 56 7.00 -0.02 9.35
CA ASN A 56 6.66 -1.24 8.64
C ASN A 56 6.42 -0.93 7.17
N ILE A 57 6.82 -1.87 6.33
CA ILE A 57 6.59 -1.84 4.89
C ILE A 57 5.44 -2.77 4.60
N TYR A 58 4.56 -2.35 3.70
CA TYR A 58 3.46 -3.16 3.18
C TYR A 58 3.75 -3.43 1.71
N ILE A 59 3.86 -4.70 1.34
CA ILE A 59 3.99 -5.16 -0.03
C ILE A 59 2.80 -6.04 -0.42
N GLY A 60 2.35 -5.92 -1.66
CA GLY A 60 1.34 -6.79 -2.24
C GLY A 60 2.01 -7.98 -2.92
N VAL A 61 1.47 -9.18 -2.73
CA VAL A 61 1.84 -10.39 -3.50
C VAL A 61 0.99 -10.41 -4.76
N LEU A 62 1.66 -10.38 -5.90
CA LEU A 62 1.04 -10.28 -7.21
C LEU A 62 0.69 -11.66 -7.76
N LYS A 63 -0.49 -11.74 -8.38
CA LYS A 63 -0.90 -12.79 -9.30
C LYS A 63 -1.66 -12.12 -10.44
N ASP A 64 -1.20 -12.33 -11.68
CA ASP A 64 -1.82 -11.74 -12.87
C ASP A 64 -2.00 -10.20 -12.75
N SER A 65 -0.99 -9.50 -12.22
CA SER A 65 -0.99 -8.05 -11.96
C SER A 65 -1.98 -7.54 -10.89
N THR A 66 -2.63 -8.45 -10.16
CA THR A 66 -3.52 -8.12 -9.04
C THR A 66 -2.93 -8.61 -7.71
N VAL A 67 -3.25 -7.90 -6.64
CA VAL A 67 -2.79 -8.24 -5.29
C VAL A 67 -3.73 -9.26 -4.68
N THR A 68 -3.18 -10.39 -4.26
CA THR A 68 -3.91 -11.51 -3.64
C THR A 68 -3.65 -11.63 -2.14
N LYS A 69 -2.53 -11.08 -1.68
CA LYS A 69 -2.08 -11.11 -0.29
C LYS A 69 -1.26 -9.86 -0.02
N ILE A 70 -1.28 -9.40 1.22
CA ILE A 70 -0.40 -8.32 1.68
C ILE A 70 0.54 -8.90 2.70
N LEU A 71 1.84 -8.66 2.53
CA LEU A 71 2.85 -8.93 3.53
C LEU A 71 3.27 -7.61 4.17
N TYR A 72 3.46 -7.61 5.49
CA TYR A 72 3.97 -6.43 6.17
C TYR A 72 4.91 -6.74 7.34
N GLY A 73 5.91 -5.89 7.50
CA GLY A 73 6.87 -6.01 8.58
C GLY A 73 8.01 -4.99 8.49
N SER A 74 8.89 -5.06 9.48
CA SER A 74 10.07 -4.21 9.54
C SER A 74 11.08 -4.58 8.45
N ARG A 75 11.74 -3.56 7.89
CA ARG A 75 12.83 -3.72 6.91
C ARG A 75 13.99 -4.57 7.45
N GLU A 76 14.20 -4.55 8.76
CA GLU A 76 15.26 -5.27 9.48
C GLU A 76 14.95 -6.78 9.62
N ALA A 77 13.68 -7.18 9.49
CA ALA A 77 13.27 -8.57 9.57
C ALA A 77 13.23 -9.24 8.20
N ASP A 78 13.60 -10.53 8.11
CA ASP A 78 13.41 -11.34 6.91
C ASP A 78 11.93 -11.36 6.48
N ILE A 79 11.67 -11.35 5.17
CA ILE A 79 10.29 -11.34 4.63
C ILE A 79 9.52 -12.59 5.08
N SER A 80 10.20 -13.72 5.26
CA SER A 80 9.58 -14.95 5.80
C SER A 80 9.03 -14.80 7.22
N LYS A 81 9.41 -13.75 7.94
CA LYS A 81 8.92 -13.41 9.29
C LYS A 81 7.85 -12.32 9.26
N TRP A 82 7.51 -11.79 8.09
CA TRP A 82 6.50 -10.74 7.95
C TRP A 82 5.11 -11.33 8.19
N TYR A 83 4.23 -10.48 8.71
CA TYR A 83 2.82 -10.81 8.85
C TYR A 83 2.14 -10.80 7.49
N SER A 84 1.05 -11.55 7.37
CA SER A 84 0.30 -11.67 6.13
C SER A 84 -1.18 -11.41 6.32
N ILE A 85 -1.79 -10.73 5.37
CA ILE A 85 -3.23 -10.49 5.27
C ILE A 85 -3.71 -11.03 3.94
N ASP A 86 -4.58 -12.04 3.97
CA ASP A 86 -5.18 -12.58 2.76
C ASP A 86 -6.26 -11.64 2.21
N ILE A 87 -6.30 -11.53 0.88
CA ILE A 87 -7.33 -10.84 0.13
C ILE A 87 -8.16 -11.89 -0.62
N GLU A 88 -9.42 -12.06 -0.20
CA GLU A 88 -10.33 -13.06 -0.76
C GLU A 88 -10.56 -12.88 -2.27
N THR A 89 -10.69 -11.62 -2.71
CA THR A 89 -10.86 -11.26 -4.11
C THR A 89 -9.65 -10.45 -4.55
N PRO A 90 -8.87 -10.90 -5.56
CA PRO A 90 -7.72 -10.15 -6.02
C PRO A 90 -8.10 -8.72 -6.42
N VAL A 91 -7.31 -7.73 -5.99
CA VAL A 91 -7.59 -6.31 -6.24
C VAL A 91 -6.39 -5.62 -6.87
N ASN A 92 -6.64 -4.59 -7.67
CA ASN A 92 -5.57 -3.72 -8.14
C ASN A 92 -4.89 -3.01 -6.93
N LYS A 93 -3.57 -2.83 -7.00
CA LYS A 93 -2.80 -2.17 -5.92
C LYS A 93 -3.32 -0.77 -5.58
N ASP A 94 -3.85 -0.03 -6.55
CA ASP A 94 -4.37 1.33 -6.36
C ASP A 94 -5.69 1.36 -5.57
N ASN A 95 -6.32 0.20 -5.40
CA ASN A 95 -7.48 0.04 -4.52
C ASN A 95 -7.10 -0.29 -3.07
N ILE A 96 -5.82 -0.54 -2.78
CA ILE A 96 -5.32 -0.78 -1.43
C ILE A 96 -4.83 0.54 -0.87
N ILE A 97 -5.41 0.94 0.25
CA ILE A 97 -5.16 2.23 0.86
C ILE A 97 -4.76 2.02 2.31
N MET A 98 -3.68 2.66 2.70
CA MET A 98 -3.17 2.63 4.06
C MET A 98 -3.38 4.02 4.67
N SER A 99 -4.08 4.08 5.80
CA SER A 99 -4.40 5.33 6.51
C SER A 99 -4.10 5.15 8.00
N LYS A 100 -3.05 5.84 8.46
CA LYS A 100 -2.38 5.61 9.75
C LYS A 100 -1.88 4.17 9.86
N GLU A 101 -2.57 3.34 10.65
CA GLU A 101 -2.26 1.92 10.86
C GLU A 101 -3.39 1.02 10.31
N ASN A 102 -4.40 1.62 9.67
CA ASN A 102 -5.53 0.90 9.12
C ASN A 102 -5.32 0.63 7.62
N LEU A 103 -5.66 -0.60 7.24
CA LEU A 103 -5.59 -1.09 5.88
C LEU A 103 -7.00 -1.14 5.34
N TYR A 104 -7.20 -0.51 4.20
CA TYR A 104 -8.48 -0.42 3.54
C TYR A 104 -8.38 -0.97 2.13
N ILE A 105 -9.41 -1.70 1.71
CA ILE A 105 -9.58 -2.12 0.32
C ILE A 105 -10.82 -1.44 -0.24
N LYS A 106 -10.61 -0.62 -1.27
CA LYS A 106 -11.67 0.06 -2.02
C LYS A 106 -12.24 -0.88 -3.07
N TYR A 107 -13.55 -0.93 -3.17
CA TYR A 107 -14.29 -1.63 -4.22
C TYR A 107 -15.13 -0.60 -4.99
N PRO A 108 -14.55 0.03 -6.05
CA PRO A 108 -15.19 1.14 -6.76
C PRO A 108 -16.52 0.76 -7.41
N GLU A 109 -16.61 -0.42 -8.02
CA GLU A 109 -17.82 -0.93 -8.68
C GLU A 109 -19.03 -1.05 -7.75
N ASN A 110 -18.77 -1.15 -6.44
CA ASN A 110 -19.80 -1.30 -5.42
C ASN A 110 -19.82 -0.11 -4.44
N SER A 111 -19.04 0.93 -4.71
CA SER A 111 -18.91 2.17 -3.92
C SER A 111 -18.75 1.92 -2.42
N TYR A 112 -17.85 1.00 -2.05
CA TYR A 112 -17.52 0.79 -0.64
C TYR A 112 -16.03 0.62 -0.39
N ILE A 113 -15.66 0.79 0.87
CA ILE A 113 -14.34 0.51 1.39
C ILE A 113 -14.46 -0.46 2.56
N LEU A 114 -13.55 -1.43 2.63
CA LEU A 114 -13.49 -2.45 3.67
C LEU A 114 -12.24 -2.21 4.52
N ASN A 115 -12.42 -2.02 5.82
CA ASN A 115 -11.29 -2.04 6.78
C ASN A 115 -10.90 -3.50 7.04
N LYS A 116 -9.63 -3.87 6.84
CA LYS A 116 -9.15 -5.25 6.97
C LYS A 116 -8.83 -5.66 8.40
N GLN A 117 -8.70 -4.73 9.33
CA GLN A 117 -8.50 -4.99 10.75
C GLN A 117 -9.78 -5.46 11.43
N ASN A 118 -10.93 -4.87 11.07
CA ASN A 118 -12.21 -5.15 11.73
C ASN A 118 -13.33 -5.65 10.79
N ASN A 119 -13.02 -5.83 9.50
CA ASN A 119 -13.95 -6.25 8.44
C ASN A 119 -15.20 -5.36 8.29
N LYS A 120 -15.15 -4.11 8.78
CA LYS A 120 -16.26 -3.16 8.62
C LYS A 120 -16.24 -2.54 7.25
N LYS A 121 -17.42 -2.56 6.62
CA LYS A 121 -17.68 -1.94 5.32
C LYS A 121 -18.28 -0.55 5.50
N THR A 122 -17.72 0.44 4.80
CA THR A 122 -18.29 1.79 4.70
C THR A 122 -18.69 2.04 3.26
N ILE A 123 -19.99 2.25 3.02
CA ILE A 123 -20.54 2.57 1.69
C ILE A 123 -20.53 4.09 1.55
N TYR A 124 -20.03 4.59 0.42
CA TYR A 124 -19.98 6.03 0.11
C TYR A 124 -20.64 6.30 -1.25
N LYS A 125 -20.88 7.58 -1.55
CA LYS A 125 -21.44 8.02 -2.85
C LYS A 125 -20.41 8.80 -3.66
N GLY A 126 -20.55 8.77 -4.98
CA GLY A 126 -19.67 9.48 -5.90
C GLY A 126 -18.27 8.87 -6.03
N ASN A 127 -17.36 9.63 -6.64
CA ASN A 127 -16.00 9.20 -6.94
C ASN A 127 -15.12 9.31 -5.69
N PHE A 128 -14.49 8.21 -5.28
CA PHE A 128 -13.55 8.22 -4.16
C PHE A 128 -12.41 9.21 -4.40
N LEU A 129 -12.07 10.01 -3.38
CA LEU A 129 -10.93 10.91 -3.40
C LEU A 129 -9.85 10.47 -2.41
N ALA A 130 -10.23 10.29 -1.15
CA ALA A 130 -9.30 9.96 -0.08
C ALA A 130 -10.02 9.34 1.12
N ILE A 131 -9.24 8.80 2.05
CA ILE A 131 -9.70 8.36 3.36
C ILE A 131 -8.85 9.03 4.43
N THR A 132 -9.51 9.52 5.48
CA THR A 132 -8.87 10.07 6.68
C THR A 132 -8.91 9.03 7.80
N SER A 133 -8.54 9.40 9.03
CA SER A 133 -8.70 8.49 10.17
C SER A 133 -10.15 8.25 10.60
N SER A 134 -11.12 9.02 10.08
CA SER A 134 -12.52 8.94 10.52
C SER A 134 -13.54 8.94 9.37
N GLU A 135 -13.14 9.29 8.14
CA GLU A 135 -14.07 9.55 7.05
C GLU A 135 -13.51 9.14 5.68
N VAL A 136 -14.40 8.71 4.80
CA VAL A 136 -14.17 8.66 3.35
C VAL A 136 -14.57 10.02 2.76
N LEU A 137 -13.70 10.56 1.91
CA LEU A 137 -13.93 11.74 1.11
C LEU A 137 -14.21 11.32 -0.33
N SER A 138 -15.28 11.84 -0.92
CA SER A 138 -15.67 11.54 -2.29
C SER A 138 -16.25 12.76 -3.00
N LEU A 139 -16.28 12.73 -4.34
CA LEU A 139 -16.85 13.77 -5.18
C LEU A 139 -18.14 13.28 -5.84
N GLU A 140 -19.26 13.91 -5.52
CA GLU A 140 -20.56 13.61 -6.12
C GLU A 140 -21.15 14.89 -6.70
N ASN A 141 -21.43 14.90 -8.02
CA ASN A 141 -22.00 16.05 -8.73
C ASN A 141 -21.23 17.37 -8.47
N GLY A 142 -19.89 17.30 -8.49
CA GLY A 142 -19.01 18.44 -8.25
C GLY A 142 -18.94 18.91 -6.79
N LYS A 143 -19.57 18.19 -5.85
CA LYS A 143 -19.56 18.52 -4.42
C LYS A 143 -18.78 17.49 -3.62
N LEU A 144 -17.94 17.97 -2.71
CA LEU A 144 -17.24 17.14 -1.74
C LEU A 144 -18.26 16.52 -0.78
N GLN A 145 -18.24 15.20 -0.67
CA GLN A 145 -19.02 14.42 0.27
C GLN A 145 -18.09 13.82 1.34
N ARG A 146 -18.65 13.69 2.55
CA ARG A 146 -17.97 13.10 3.70
C ARG A 146 -18.82 11.96 4.22
N THR A 147 -18.25 10.77 4.31
CA THR A 147 -18.92 9.59 4.87
C THR A 147 -18.12 9.08 6.05
N LYS A 148 -18.73 9.02 7.24
CA LYS A 148 -18.06 8.52 8.44
C LYS A 148 -17.73 7.03 8.29
N LEU A 149 -16.54 6.63 8.72
CA LEU A 149 -16.14 5.23 8.77
C LEU A 149 -16.94 4.48 9.84
N ASN A 150 -17.39 3.27 9.50
CA ASN A 150 -18.12 2.38 10.39
C ASN A 150 -17.21 1.67 11.41
#